data_AF-A0A243Q5M0-F1
#
_entry.id   AF-A0A243Q5M0-F1
#
_cell.length_a   1.000
_cell.length_b   1.000
_cell.length_c   1.000
_cell.angle_alpha   90.00
_cell.angle_beta   90.00
_cell.angle_gamma   90.00
#
_symmetry.space_group_name_H-M   'P 1'
#
loop_
_entity.id
_entity.type
_entity.pdbx_description
1 polymer ?
#
loop_
_entity_poly.entity_id
_entity_poly.type
_entity_poly.pdbx_seq_one_letter_code
_entity_poly.pdbx_strand_id
1 'polypeptide(L)'
;MSAQPDHAPVPPAPTAAAQLLAQLRESNRASTWVPAFEQDWARALEDSRHSYSLSPLHDVVRTWQARLAAAPAVEAFLAGGCDDSDGVDLADVLGERP
;
A
#
# COMPACT_ATOMS: atom_id res chain seq x y z
N MET A 1 -35.82 -23.65 2.24
CA MET A 1 -35.20 -22.40 1.77
C MET A 1 -34.11 -22.05 2.75
N SER A 2 -32.85 -22.37 2.44
CA SER A 2 -31.70 -22.08 3.31
C SER A 2 -30.94 -20.91 2.68
N ALA A 3 -30.98 -19.75 3.31
CA ALA A 3 -30.17 -18.60 2.95
C ALA A 3 -28.73 -18.88 3.39
N GLN A 4 -27.81 -18.94 2.44
CA GLN A 4 -26.38 -18.98 2.72
C GLN A 4 -25.99 -17.63 3.32
N PRO A 5 -25.26 -17.58 4.46
CA PRO A 5 -24.92 -16.31 5.06
C PRO A 5 -24.01 -15.55 4.09
N ASP A 6 -24.48 -14.36 3.75
CA ASP A 6 -23.78 -13.36 2.96
C ASP A 6 -22.36 -13.20 3.53
N HIS A 7 -21.39 -13.19 2.63
CA HIS A 7 -19.96 -13.14 2.94
C HIS A 7 -19.62 -11.78 3.55
N ALA A 8 -20.00 -11.57 4.81
CA ALA A 8 -19.69 -10.35 5.54
C ALA A 8 -18.16 -10.25 5.63
N PRO A 9 -17.55 -9.15 5.14
CA PRO A 9 -16.11 -8.97 5.25
C PRO A 9 -15.75 -9.03 6.73
N VAL A 10 -14.95 -10.02 7.09
CA VAL A 10 -14.41 -10.16 8.45
C VAL A 10 -13.71 -8.84 8.81
N PRO A 11 -14.10 -8.17 9.90
CA PRO A 11 -13.40 -6.98 10.33
C PRO A 11 -11.95 -7.41 10.63
N PRO A 12 -10.92 -6.75 10.08
CA PRO A 12 -9.55 -7.08 10.41
C PRO A 12 -9.40 -6.93 11.91
N ALA A 13 -9.03 -8.03 12.56
CA ALA A 13 -8.78 -8.04 13.98
C ALA A 13 -7.68 -7.01 14.30
N PRO A 14 -7.61 -6.46 15.53
CA PRO A 14 -6.47 -5.65 15.99
C PRO A 14 -5.10 -6.32 15.75
N THR A 15 -5.09 -7.65 15.58
CA THR A 15 -3.95 -8.46 15.14
C THR A 15 -3.41 -8.07 13.76
N ALA A 16 -4.23 -7.58 12.83
CA ALA A 16 -3.81 -7.25 11.46
C ALA A 16 -2.79 -6.09 11.42
N ALA A 17 -2.99 -5.06 12.23
CA ALA A 17 -2.04 -3.95 12.35
C ALA A 17 -0.72 -4.42 13.00
N ALA A 18 -0.80 -5.28 14.02
CA ALA A 18 0.38 -5.84 14.67
C ALA A 18 1.17 -6.78 13.74
N GLN A 19 0.48 -7.61 12.95
CA GLN A 19 1.07 -8.47 11.92
C GLN A 19 1.70 -7.66 10.80
N LEU A 20 1.06 -6.57 10.38
CA LEU A 20 1.63 -5.66 9.40
C LEU A 20 2.91 -5.01 9.95
N LEU A 21 2.91 -4.55 11.20
CA LEU A 21 4.09 -3.97 11.83
C LEU A 21 5.25 -4.97 11.92
N ALA A 22 4.97 -6.25 12.21
CA ALA A 22 5.98 -7.30 12.17
C ALA A 22 6.60 -7.45 10.76
N GLN A 23 5.77 -7.55 9.72
CA GLN A 23 6.23 -7.64 8.33
C GLN A 23 7.02 -6.40 7.88
N LEU A 24 6.61 -5.20 8.31
CA LEU A 24 7.33 -3.96 8.02
C LEU A 24 8.72 -3.94 8.66
N ARG A 25 8.89 -4.57 9.83
CA ARG A 25 10.19 -4.68 10.50
C ARG A 25 11.13 -5.67 9.82
N GLU A 26 10.58 -6.69 9.17
CA GLU A 26 11.35 -7.67 8.39
C GLU A 26 11.73 -7.14 7.00
N SER A 27 11.08 -6.07 6.55
CA SER A 27 11.36 -5.45 5.25
C SER A 27 12.70 -4.71 5.26
N ASN A 28 13.42 -4.73 4.13
CA ASN A 28 14.68 -4.00 3.96
C ASN A 28 14.53 -2.47 4.18
N ARG A 29 13.31 -1.95 4.05
CA ARG A 29 12.97 -0.54 4.27
C ARG A 29 12.40 -0.24 5.67
N ALA A 30 12.56 -1.14 6.63
CA ALA A 30 12.03 -1.01 7.99
C ALA A 30 12.32 0.36 8.62
N SER A 31 13.55 0.87 8.49
CA SER A 31 13.99 2.14 9.06
C SER A 31 13.17 3.35 8.57
N THR A 32 12.57 3.27 7.38
CA THR A 32 11.72 4.32 6.81
C THR A 32 10.23 3.99 6.98
N TRP A 33 9.88 2.71 6.82
CA TRP A 33 8.49 2.28 6.74
C TRP A 33 7.81 2.14 8.09
N VAL A 34 8.54 1.68 9.12
CA VAL A 34 8.01 1.58 10.49
C VAL A 34 7.58 2.95 11.04
N PRO A 35 8.42 4.01 11.04
CA PRO A 35 8.00 5.30 11.58
C PRO A 35 6.89 5.96 10.76
N ALA A 36 6.87 5.75 9.44
CA ALA A 36 5.80 6.26 8.58
C ALA A 36 4.46 5.57 8.86
N PHE A 37 4.45 4.24 9.05
CA PHE A 37 3.25 3.50 9.43
C PHE A 37 2.72 3.96 10.80
N GLU A 38 3.61 4.13 11.79
CA GLU A 38 3.22 4.60 13.12
C GLU A 38 2.58 6.00 13.09
N GLN A 39 3.11 6.92 12.26
CA GLN A 39 2.51 8.24 12.05
C GLN A 39 1.13 8.16 11.40
N ASP A 40 0.98 7.38 10.32
CA ASP A 40 -0.31 7.20 9.64
C ASP A 40 -1.34 6.55 10.57
N TRP A 41 -0.92 5.55 11.35
CA TRP A 41 -1.75 4.88 12.33
C TRP A 41 -2.21 5.82 13.44
N ALA A 42 -1.30 6.65 13.99
CA ALA A 42 -1.65 7.64 14.99
C ALA A 42 -2.64 8.69 14.45
N ARG A 43 -2.43 9.15 13.21
CA ARG A 43 -3.36 10.08 12.55
C ARG A 43 -4.74 9.46 12.34
N ALA A 44 -4.80 8.21 11.86
CA ALA A 44 -6.06 7.53 11.64
C ALA A 44 -6.81 7.22 12.96
N LEU A 45 -6.09 6.95 14.05
CA LEU A 45 -6.71 6.83 15.38
C LEU A 45 -7.37 8.15 15.80
N GLU A 46 -6.70 9.28 15.57
CA GLU A 46 -7.24 10.59 15.90
C GLU A 46 -8.46 10.93 15.05
N ASP A 47 -8.38 10.69 13.74
CA ASP A 47 -9.52 10.89 12.83
C ASP A 47 -10.72 9.99 13.18
N SER A 48 -10.44 8.75 13.58
CA SER A 48 -11.47 7.81 14.03
C SER A 48 -12.18 8.26 15.31
N ARG A 49 -11.45 8.91 16.23
CA ARG A 49 -12.03 9.48 17.47
C ARG A 49 -12.95 10.66 17.17
N HIS A 50 -12.57 11.51 16.22
CA HIS A 50 -13.36 12.68 15.81
C HIS A 50 -14.58 12.31 14.99
N SER A 51 -14.42 11.34 14.08
CA SER A 51 -15.47 10.90 13.15
C SER A 51 -16.32 9.76 13.71
N TYR A 52 -15.97 9.20 14.88
CA TYR A 52 -16.59 8.02 15.49
C TYR A 52 -16.71 6.81 14.53
N SER A 53 -15.77 6.69 13.60
CA SER A 53 -15.73 5.64 12.57
C SER A 53 -14.38 4.96 12.54
N LEU A 54 -14.36 3.64 12.34
CA LEU A 54 -13.11 2.87 12.19
C LEU A 54 -12.64 2.80 10.74
N SER A 55 -13.37 3.37 9.78
CA SER A 55 -12.98 3.41 8.36
C SER A 55 -11.54 3.92 8.14
N PRO A 56 -11.07 5.00 8.80
CA PRO A 56 -9.70 5.49 8.61
C PRO A 56 -8.63 4.45 8.99
N LEU A 57 -8.85 3.67 10.05
CA LEU A 57 -7.93 2.61 10.46
C LEU A 57 -7.90 1.46 9.45
N HIS A 58 -9.08 1.08 8.93
CA HIS A 58 -9.18 0.06 7.90
C HIS A 58 -8.48 0.47 6.60
N ASP A 59 -8.59 1.74 6.21
CA ASP A 59 -7.94 2.27 5.02
C ASP A 59 -6.42 2.32 5.16
N VAL A 60 -5.91 2.70 6.34
CA VAL A 60 -4.47 2.63 6.63
C VAL A 60 -3.96 1.19 6.50
N VAL A 61 -4.61 0.21 7.15
CA VAL A 61 -4.20 -1.20 7.04
C VAL A 61 -4.21 -1.67 5.59
N ARG A 62 -5.28 -1.39 4.84
CA ARG A 62 -5.41 -1.78 3.42
C ARG A 62 -4.30 -1.17 2.57
N THR A 63 -4.04 0.12 2.74
CA THR A 63 -3.02 0.85 1.97
C THR A 63 -1.63 0.29 2.23
N TRP A 64 -1.30 0.03 3.49
CA TRP A 64 0.00 -0.51 3.85
C TRP A 64 0.18 -1.99 3.44
N GLN A 65 -0.88 -2.80 3.47
CA GLN A 65 -0.84 -4.16 2.90
C GLN A 65 -0.56 -4.13 1.40
N ALA A 66 -1.24 -3.26 0.65
CA ALA A 66 -1.00 -3.09 -0.79
C ALA A 66 0.45 -2.64 -1.07
N ARG A 67 0.98 -1.75 -0.23
CA ARG A 67 2.37 -1.28 -0.33
C ARG A 67 3.39 -2.39 -0.10
N LEU A 68 3.18 -3.24 0.91
CA LEU A 68 4.00 -4.42 1.15
C LEU A 68 3.95 -5.40 -0.02
N ALA A 69 2.76 -5.67 -0.57
CA ALA A 69 2.60 -6.56 -1.71
C ALA A 69 3.30 -6.04 -2.98
N ALA A 70 3.33 -4.72 -3.18
CA ALA A 70 4.00 -4.09 -4.32
C ALA A 70 5.53 -3.94 -4.12
N ALA A 71 6.02 -4.03 -2.87
CA ALA A 71 7.43 -3.84 -2.53
C ALA A 71 8.41 -4.64 -3.41
N PRO A 72 8.27 -5.97 -3.57
CA PRO A 72 9.21 -6.75 -4.38
C PRO A 72 9.17 -6.37 -5.87
N ALA A 73 8.00 -6.00 -6.41
CA ALA A 73 7.89 -5.55 -7.79
C ALA A 73 8.60 -4.21 -8.02
N VAL A 74 8.48 -3.29 -7.07
CA VAL A 74 9.21 -2.00 -7.10
C VAL A 74 10.72 -2.22 -6.93
N GLU A 75 11.14 -3.14 -6.07
CA GLU A 75 12.55 -3.48 -5.91
C GLU A 75 13.13 -4.13 -7.17
N ALA A 76 12.40 -5.04 -7.81
CA ALA A 76 12.79 -5.64 -9.09
C ALA A 76 12.87 -4.59 -10.21
N PHE A 77 11.93 -3.64 -10.26
CA PHE A 77 11.97 -2.53 -11.21
C PHE A 77 13.20 -1.64 -11.01
N LEU A 78 13.50 -1.25 -9.76
CA LEU A 78 14.67 -0.44 -9.44
C LEU A 78 15.98 -1.18 -9.70
N ALA A 79 16.04 -2.48 -9.38
CA ALA A 79 17.20 -3.33 -9.64
C ALA A 79 17.40 -3.63 -11.13
N GLY A 80 16.32 -3.66 -11.91
CA GLY A 80 16.33 -3.73 -13.37
C GLY A 80 16.92 -2.48 -14.03
N GLY A 81 17.27 -1.47 -13.23
CA GLY A 81 18.05 -0.33 -13.68
C GLY A 81 17.31 0.57 -14.63
N CYS A 82 15.99 0.78 -14.44
CA CYS A 82 15.14 1.72 -15.21
C CYS A 82 15.73 2.01 -16.60
N ASP A 83 15.80 1.00 -17.47
CA ASP A 83 16.48 1.16 -18.75
C ASP A 83 15.62 2.07 -19.64
N ASP A 84 15.85 3.37 -19.51
CA ASP A 84 15.26 4.42 -20.35
C ASP A 84 15.95 4.45 -21.74
N SER A 85 16.94 3.58 -21.96
CA SER A 85 17.69 3.52 -23.22
C SER A 85 16.86 2.99 -24.40
N ASP A 86 15.74 2.33 -24.14
CA ASP A 86 14.75 1.91 -25.15
C ASP A 86 13.66 2.99 -25.41
N GLY A 87 13.78 4.16 -24.77
CA GLY A 87 12.90 5.30 -25.04
C GLY A 87 13.00 5.75 -26.49
N VAL A 88 11.92 5.63 -27.26
CA VAL A 88 11.84 6.21 -28.60
C VAL A 88 11.55 7.71 -28.51
N ASP A 89 12.24 8.53 -29.30
CA ASP A 89 11.99 9.96 -29.34
C ASP A 89 10.54 10.24 -29.80
N LEU A 90 9.84 11.08 -29.04
CA LEU A 90 8.43 11.39 -29.31
C LEU A 90 8.24 12.06 -30.69
N ALA A 91 9.25 12.77 -31.20
CA ALA A 91 9.20 13.34 -32.55
C ALA A 91 9.30 12.26 -33.64
N ASP A 92 9.99 11.14 -33.37
CA ASP A 92 10.06 9.99 -34.28
C ASP A 92 8.70 9.29 -34.40
N VAL A 93 7.92 9.26 -33.31
CA VAL A 93 6.56 8.69 -33.26
C VAL A 93 5.51 9.63 -33.85
N LEU A 94 5.61 10.93 -33.57
CA LEU A 94 4.61 11.91 -34.03
C LEU A 94 4.79 12.30 -35.50
N GLY A 95 5.95 11.98 -36.09
CA GLY A 95 6.33 12.41 -37.43
C GLY A 95 6.48 13.92 -37.53
N GLU A 96 7.37 14.37 -38.42
CA GLU A 96 7.42 15.77 -38.81
C GLU A 96 6.09 16.13 -39.50
N ARG A 97 5.16 16.69 -38.73
CA ARG A 97 3.91 17.19 -39.29
C ARG A 97 4.25 18.34 -40.25
N PRO A 98 3.86 18.24 -41.54
CA PRO A 98 4.21 19.22 -42.56
C PRO A 98 3.61 20.61 -42.31
#